data_AF-A0A949LC81-F1
#
_entry.id   AF-A0A949LC81-F1
#
_cell.length_a   1.000
_cell.length_b   1.000
_cell.length_c   1.000
_cell.angle_alpha   90.00
_cell.angle_beta   90.00
_cell.angle_gamma   90.00
#
_symmetry.space_group_name_H-M   'P 1'
#
loop_
_entity.id
_entity.type
_entity.pdbx_description
1 polymer ?
#
loop_
_entity_poly.entity_id
_entity_poly.type
_entity_poly.pdbx_seq_one_letter_code
_entity_poly.pdbx_strand_id
1 'polypeptide(L)'
;MHTARLLLVALLLGLAPLSAPRAAEPTTVGKVTSLADRLKTGLKARRPEETEFIDEVAHLVRTGKLPAKLVDSTYLWAIQRQQKYPYPLFERALRIQADRLGVGL
;
A
#
# COMPACT_ATOMS: atom_id res chain seq x y z
N MET A 1 -42.90 3.35 49.73
CA MET A 1 -42.06 2.22 50.16
C MET A 1 -40.63 2.70 50.18
N HIS A 2 -40.01 2.69 51.37
CA HIS A 2 -38.58 2.51 51.71
C HIS A 2 -37.51 3.06 50.76
N THR A 3 -36.45 3.77 51.13
CA THR A 3 -35.85 4.21 52.40
C THR A 3 -34.58 4.97 51.98
N ALA A 4 -34.16 5.95 52.77
CA ALA A 4 -32.87 6.63 52.67
C ALA A 4 -31.68 5.65 52.72
N ARG A 5 -30.54 6.02 52.12
CA ARG A 5 -29.22 5.53 52.54
C ARG A 5 -28.10 6.52 52.18
N LEU A 6 -27.52 7.04 53.26
CA LEU A 6 -26.31 7.86 53.32
C LEU A 6 -25.06 7.07 52.90
N LEU A 7 -24.01 7.80 52.52
CA LEU A 7 -22.57 7.65 52.87
C LEU A 7 -21.57 7.65 51.69
N LEU A 8 -20.93 8.81 51.56
CA LEU A 8 -19.48 9.09 51.43
C LEU A 8 -18.52 7.89 51.39
N VAL A 9 -17.67 7.80 50.35
CA VAL A 9 -16.27 7.34 50.44
C VAL A 9 -15.43 8.05 49.37
N ALA A 10 -14.42 8.80 49.82
CA ALA A 10 -13.32 9.28 49.01
C ALA A 10 -12.27 8.16 48.83
N LEU A 11 -11.69 8.00 47.64
CA LEU A 11 -10.40 7.32 47.51
C LEU A 11 -9.59 7.86 46.32
N LEU A 12 -8.46 8.47 46.67
CA LEU A 12 -7.41 8.96 45.79
C LEU A 12 -6.76 7.82 45.00
N LEU A 13 -6.51 8.02 43.71
CA LEU A 13 -5.34 7.41 43.05
C LEU A 13 -4.78 8.38 42.01
N GLY A 14 -3.60 8.92 42.34
CA GLY A 14 -2.83 9.78 41.45
C GLY A 14 -2.38 9.03 40.21
N LEU A 15 -2.77 9.55 39.04
CA LEU A 15 -2.25 9.12 37.75
C LEU A 15 -0.89 9.80 37.53
N ALA A 16 0.20 9.11 37.85
CA ALA A 16 1.51 9.49 37.34
C ALA A 16 1.68 8.88 35.94
N PRO A 17 1.87 9.67 34.87
CA PRO A 17 2.21 9.10 33.58
C PRO A 17 3.64 8.56 33.65
N LEU A 18 3.76 7.23 33.67
CA LEU A 18 5.02 6.51 33.52
C LEU A 18 5.54 6.80 32.10
N SER A 19 6.44 7.77 31.96
CA SER A 19 7.11 8.04 30.69
C SER A 19 8.08 6.90 30.41
N ALA A 20 7.63 5.92 29.63
CA ALA A 20 8.49 4.87 29.12
C ALA A 20 9.52 5.48 28.15
N PRO A 21 10.83 5.21 28.30
CA PRO A 21 11.80 5.62 27.30
C PRO A 21 11.49 4.89 26.00
N ARG A 22 11.18 5.65 24.94
CA ARG A 22 11.01 5.09 23.60
C ARG A 22 12.37 4.59 23.15
N ALA A 23 12.57 3.28 23.22
CA ALA A 23 13.70 2.61 22.59
C ALA A 23 13.72 3.02 21.11
N ALA A 24 14.79 3.70 20.71
CA ALA A 24 15.03 4.02 19.31
C ALA A 24 15.27 2.69 18.59
N GLU A 25 14.28 2.26 17.82
CA GLU A 25 14.40 1.06 16.98
C GLU A 25 15.46 1.33 15.91
N PRO A 26 16.43 0.43 15.70
CA PRO A 26 17.45 0.60 14.67
C PRO A 26 16.76 0.66 13.32
N THR A 27 16.90 1.79 12.63
CA THR A 27 16.41 1.96 11.26
C THR A 27 17.30 1.14 10.34
N THR A 28 17.03 -0.15 10.22
CA THR A 28 17.49 -0.93 9.08
C THR A 28 16.73 -0.39 7.88
N VAL A 29 17.34 0.57 7.17
CA VAL A 29 16.85 1.03 5.86
C VAL A 29 17.07 -0.13 4.88
N GLY A 30 16.21 -1.14 4.96
CA GLY A 30 16.06 -2.10 3.88
C GLY A 30 15.73 -1.31 2.62
N LYS A 31 16.42 -1.60 1.51
CA LYS A 31 16.21 -0.93 0.22
C LYS A 31 14.72 -0.99 -0.12
N VAL A 32 14.00 0.10 0.09
CA VAL A 32 12.60 0.23 -0.32
C VAL A 32 12.63 0.30 -1.85
N THR A 33 12.31 -0.81 -2.51
CA THR A 33 12.19 -0.85 -3.96
C THR A 33 11.00 0.00 -4.38
N SER A 34 11.18 0.90 -5.34
CA SER A 34 10.07 1.72 -5.83
C SER A 34 9.02 0.85 -6.52
N LEU A 35 7.78 1.36 -6.64
CA LEU A 35 6.73 0.66 -7.38
C LEU A 35 7.18 0.33 -8.81
N ALA A 36 7.83 1.27 -9.49
CA ALA A 36 8.34 1.08 -10.85
C ALA A 36 9.38 -0.04 -10.90
N ASP A 37 10.36 -0.05 -9.99
CA ASP A 37 11.39 -1.10 -9.94
C ASP A 37 10.80 -2.49 -9.70
N ARG A 38 9.82 -2.57 -8.79
CA ARG A 38 9.11 -3.82 -8.48
C ARG A 38 8.35 -4.33 -9.71
N LEU A 39 7.63 -3.44 -10.41
CA LEU A 39 6.89 -3.80 -11.62
C LEU A 39 7.83 -4.21 -12.76
N LYS A 40 8.87 -3.42 -13.06
CA LYS A 40 9.86 -3.72 -14.11
C LYS A 40 10.50 -5.09 -13.88
N THR A 41 10.89 -5.37 -12.64
CA THR A 41 11.52 -6.63 -12.27
C THR A 41 10.55 -7.80 -12.36
N GLY A 42 9.39 -7.70 -11.71
CA GLY A 42 8.43 -8.81 -11.62
C GLY A 42 7.72 -9.13 -12.94
N LEU A 43 7.46 -8.12 -13.76
CA LEU A 43 6.86 -8.28 -15.09
C LEU A 43 7.89 -8.65 -16.16
N LYS A 44 9.19 -8.60 -15.81
CA LYS A 44 10.30 -8.77 -16.73
C LYS A 44 10.27 -7.77 -17.89
N ALA A 45 9.83 -6.54 -17.66
CA ALA A 45 9.84 -5.49 -18.69
C ALA A 45 11.30 -5.19 -19.08
N ARG A 46 11.63 -5.42 -20.35
CA ARG A 46 13.01 -5.28 -20.86
C ARG A 46 13.12 -4.27 -21.98
N ARG A 47 12.04 -3.97 -22.67
CA ARG A 47 12.06 -3.02 -23.78
C ARG A 47 11.86 -1.60 -23.26
N PRO A 48 12.45 -0.58 -23.91
CA PRO A 48 12.29 0.81 -23.51
C PRO A 48 10.82 1.21 -23.35
N GLU A 49 9.97 0.87 -24.32
CA GLU A 49 8.55 1.21 -24.31
C GLU A 49 7.79 0.61 -23.11
N GLU A 50 8.18 -0.57 -22.65
CA GLU A 50 7.57 -1.24 -21.51
C GLU A 50 8.00 -0.59 -20.19
N THR A 51 9.27 -0.17 -20.12
CA THR A 51 9.78 0.54 -18.96
C THR A 51 9.17 1.93 -18.83
N GLU A 52 8.97 2.63 -19.95
CA GLU A 52 8.29 3.93 -20.02
C GLU A 52 6.83 3.81 -19.58
N PHE A 53 6.12 2.80 -20.08
CA PHE A 53 4.75 2.52 -19.64
C PHE A 53 4.66 2.29 -18.13
N ILE A 54 5.58 1.49 -17.57
CA ILE A 54 5.61 1.23 -16.12
C ILE A 54 5.93 2.50 -15.32
N ASP A 55 6.81 3.36 -15.82
CA ASP A 55 7.14 4.63 -15.17
C ASP A 55 5.94 5.57 -15.14
N GLU A 56 5.17 5.64 -16.22
CA GLU A 56 3.93 6.42 -16.26
C GLU A 56 2.86 5.84 -15.32
N VAL A 57 2.70 4.51 -15.29
CA VAL A 57 1.80 3.86 -14.31
C VAL A 57 2.20 4.22 -12.88
N ALA A 58 3.49 4.16 -12.54
CA ALA A 58 3.98 4.53 -11.22
C ALA A 58 3.75 6.02 -10.90
N HIS A 59 3.88 6.88 -11.90
CA HIS A 59 3.60 8.31 -11.78
C HIS A 59 2.10 8.59 -11.54
N LEU A 60 1.21 7.92 -12.27
CA LEU A 60 -0.24 8.04 -12.08
C LEU A 60 -0.68 7.53 -10.70
N VAL A 61 -0.03 6.48 -10.18
CA VAL A 61 -0.25 6.03 -8.80
C VAL A 61 0.23 7.07 -7.79
N ARG A 62 1.44 7.60 -7.98
CA ARG A 62 2.00 8.63 -7.08
C ARG A 62 1.17 9.91 -7.04
N THR A 63 0.56 10.28 -8.16
CA THR A 63 -0.33 11.46 -8.28
C THR A 63 -1.78 11.18 -7.89
N GLY A 64 -2.11 9.94 -7.49
CA GLY A 64 -3.45 9.54 -7.07
C GLY A 64 -4.46 9.40 -8.22
N LYS A 65 -4.03 9.51 -9.47
CA LYS A 65 -4.88 9.34 -10.66
C LYS A 65 -5.20 7.88 -10.94
N LEU A 66 -4.30 6.96 -10.59
CA LEU A 66 -4.50 5.52 -10.72
C LEU A 66 -4.43 4.86 -9.33
N PRO A 67 -5.44 4.08 -8.89
CA PRO A 67 -5.40 3.46 -7.58
C PRO A 67 -4.25 2.44 -7.44
N ALA A 68 -3.38 2.61 -6.45
CA ALA A 68 -2.28 1.68 -6.17
C ALA A 68 -2.75 0.21 -6.03
N LYS A 69 -3.88 0.01 -5.33
CA LYS A 69 -4.50 -1.30 -5.14
C LYS A 69 -4.91 -1.97 -6.45
N LEU A 70 -5.33 -1.20 -7.45
CA LEU A 70 -5.66 -1.73 -8.77
C LEU A 70 -4.40 -2.24 -9.48
N VAL A 71 -3.32 -1.46 -9.44
CA VAL A 71 -2.04 -1.85 -10.01
C VAL A 71 -1.48 -3.09 -9.31
N ASP A 72 -1.52 -3.12 -7.98
CA ASP A 72 -1.04 -4.25 -7.17
C ASP A 72 -1.80 -5.55 -7.48
N SER A 73 -3.13 -5.50 -7.49
CA SER A 73 -3.95 -6.67 -7.79
C SER A 73 -3.75 -7.17 -9.22
N THR A 74 -3.62 -6.26 -10.19
CA THR A 74 -3.36 -6.61 -11.60
C THR A 74 -1.95 -7.20 -11.77
N TYR A 75 -0.95 -6.64 -11.09
CA TYR A 75 0.42 -7.15 -11.05
C TYR A 75 0.46 -8.57 -10.49
N LEU A 76 -0.13 -8.79 -9.31
CA LEU A 76 -0.20 -10.11 -8.68
C LEU A 76 -0.91 -11.11 -9.58
N TRP A 77 -2.02 -10.72 -10.21
CA TRP A 77 -2.72 -11.57 -11.17
C TRP A 77 -1.83 -11.96 -12.35
N ALA A 78 -1.08 -11.02 -12.92
CA ALA A 78 -0.23 -11.27 -14.08
C ALA A 78 0.93 -12.23 -13.76
N ILE A 79 1.62 -12.04 -12.63
CA ILE A 79 2.76 -12.91 -12.25
C ILE A 79 2.31 -14.32 -11.83
N GLN A 80 1.10 -14.46 -11.24
CA GLN A 80 0.55 -15.76 -10.83
C GLN A 80 0.16 -16.65 -12.02
N ARG A 81 0.04 -16.10 -13.23
CA ARG A 81 -0.20 -16.88 -14.46
C ARG A 81 0.99 -17.74 -14.89
N GLN A 82 2.12 -17.66 -14.18
CA GLN A 82 3.36 -18.41 -14.43
C GLN A 82 3.83 -18.36 -15.89
N GLN A 83 3.51 -17.27 -16.61
CA GLN A 83 3.96 -17.07 -17.97
C GLN A 83 5.44 -16.73 -17.99
N LYS A 84 6.15 -17.19 -19.04
CA LYS A 84 7.54 -16.78 -19.26
C LYS A 84 7.66 -15.26 -19.29
N TYR A 85 6.64 -14.59 -19.82
CA TYR A 85 6.59 -13.15 -20.03
C TYR A 85 5.26 -12.53 -19.52
N PRO A 86 5.22 -12.02 -18.27
CA PRO A 86 4.00 -11.49 -17.66
C PRO A 86 3.55 -10.11 -18.14
N TYR A 87 4.48 -9.27 -18.62
CA TYR A 87 4.22 -7.87 -18.97
C TYR A 87 2.98 -7.65 -19.88
N PRO A 88 2.79 -8.35 -21.01
CA PRO A 88 1.67 -8.06 -21.91
C PRO A 88 0.30 -8.36 -21.28
N LEU A 89 0.24 -9.35 -20.38
CA LEU A 89 -0.99 -9.65 -19.63
C LEU A 89 -1.31 -8.52 -18.66
N PHE A 90 -0.30 -8.07 -17.92
CA PHE A 90 -0.43 -6.94 -17.00
C PHE A 90 -0.91 -5.69 -17.72
N GLU A 91 -0.24 -5.28 -18.80
CA GLU A 91 -0.58 -4.08 -19.55
C GLU A 91 -2.02 -4.15 -20.05
N ARG A 92 -2.40 -5.24 -20.71
CA ARG A 92 -3.75 -5.41 -21.25
C ARG A 92 -4.81 -5.35 -20.15
N ALA A 93 -4.59 -6.07 -19.05
CA ALA A 93 -5.55 -6.09 -17.94
C ALA A 93 -5.65 -4.71 -17.27
N LEU A 94 -4.52 -4.03 -17.05
CA LEU A 94 -4.50 -2.73 -16.41
C LEU A 94 -5.21 -1.68 -17.26
N ARG A 95 -4.95 -1.66 -18.58
CA ARG A 95 -5.64 -0.78 -19.53
C ARG A 95 -7.15 -0.95 -19.46
N ILE A 96 -7.65 -2.19 -19.46
CA ILE A 96 -9.10 -2.47 -19.34
C ILE A 96 -9.67 -1.96 -18.01
N GLN A 97 -8.96 -2.15 -16.90
CA GLN A 97 -9.45 -1.71 -15.59
C GLN A 97 -9.37 -0.19 -15.42
N ALA A 98 -8.34 0.45 -15.97
CA ALA A 98 -8.17 1.89 -15.93
C ALA A 98 -9.24 2.61 -16.78
N ASP A 99 -9.56 2.05 -17.95
CA ASP A 99 -10.64 2.55 -18.81
C ASP A 99 -12.00 2.55 -18.11
N ARG A 100 -12.31 1.51 -17.32
CA ARG A 100 -13.51 1.44 -16.47
C ARG A 100 -13.56 2.52 -15.38
N LEU A 101 -12.42 3.08 -15.02
CA LEU A 101 -12.30 4.19 -14.07
C LEU A 101 -12.21 5.56 -14.77
N GLY A 102 -12.27 5.60 -16.11
CA GLY A 102 -12.08 6.81 -16.89
C GLY A 102 -10.63 7.32 -16.89
N VAL A 103 -9.66 6.45 -16.62
CA VAL A 103 -8.23 6.78 -16.61
C VAL A 103 -7.59 6.25 -17.89
N GLY A 104 -7.12 7.15 -18.76
CA GLY A 104 -6.36 6.80 -19.95
C GLY A 104 -4.92 6.40 -19.61
N LEU A 105 -4.45 5.30 -20.19
CA LEU A 105 -3.08 4.75 -20.10
C LEU A 105 -2.48 4.56 -21.51
#